data_AF-A0A2V7PV48-F1
#
_entry.id   AF-A0A2V7PV48-F1
#
_cell.length_a   1.000
_cell.length_b   1.000
_cell.length_c   1.000
_cell.angle_alpha   90.00
_cell.angle_beta   90.00
_cell.angle_gamma   90.00
#
_symmetry.space_group_name_H-M   'P 1'
#
loop_
_entity.id
_entity.type
_entity.pdbx_description
1 polymer ?
#
loop_
_entity_poly.entity_id
_entity_poly.type
_entity_poly.pdbx_seq_one_letter_code
_entity_poly.pdbx_strand_id
1 'polypeptide(L)'
;GLVEWVEDTPDVQIPTAEEVTRLRGLGERYARALQALSDQPLSLELPTGYRELSFEAAALLEWDFEARQRFLEIRSATERVARLLRALPLLVEAAERRAALHARARHNGHGSAA
;
A
#
# COMPACT_ATOMS: atom_id res chain seq x y z
N GLY A 1 15.39 23.59 -20.87
CA GLY A 1 16.20 22.63 -20.11
C GLY A 1 16.07 21.28 -20.76
N LEU A 2 17.17 20.54 -20.94
CA LEU A 2 17.10 19.16 -21.41
C LEU A 2 16.47 18.31 -20.30
N VAL A 3 15.37 17.63 -20.61
CA VAL A 3 14.85 16.55 -19.78
C VAL A 3 15.62 15.31 -20.22
N GLU A 4 16.54 14.84 -19.38
CA GLU A 4 17.19 13.54 -19.57
C GLU A 4 16.19 12.46 -19.18
N TRP A 5 15.85 11.58 -20.13
CA TRP A 5 15.03 10.42 -19.84
C TRP A 5 15.88 9.43 -19.05
N VAL A 6 15.59 9.33 -17.77
CA VAL A 6 16.21 8.35 -16.90
C VAL A 6 15.56 7.00 -17.17
N GLU A 7 16.28 6.09 -17.83
CA GLU A 7 15.83 4.71 -17.99
C GLU A 7 15.90 3.98 -16.64
N ASP A 8 14.86 3.18 -16.38
CA ASP A 8 14.84 2.25 -15.26
C ASP A 8 15.95 1.22 -15.41
N THR A 9 16.72 1.00 -14.33
CA THR A 9 17.71 -0.08 -14.31
C THR A 9 16.96 -1.41 -14.42
N PRO A 10 17.32 -2.29 -15.38
CA PRO A 10 16.73 -3.61 -15.47
C PRO A 10 17.00 -4.39 -14.18
N ASP A 11 15.96 -5.01 -13.62
CA ASP A 11 16.08 -5.79 -12.39
C ASP A 11 16.95 -7.04 -12.67
N VAL A 12 18.06 -7.15 -11.94
CA VAL A 12 18.99 -8.31 -12.04
C VAL A 12 18.30 -9.61 -11.56
N GLN A 13 17.28 -9.47 -10.72
CA GLN A 13 16.47 -10.57 -10.19
C GLN A 13 15.00 -10.12 -10.18
N ILE A 14 14.11 -10.92 -10.75
CA ILE A 14 12.67 -10.63 -10.80
C ILE A 14 12.01 -11.18 -9.52
N PRO A 15 11.06 -10.47 -8.88
CA PRO A 15 10.32 -11.01 -7.75
C PRO A 15 9.58 -12.29 -8.14
N THR A 16 9.51 -13.24 -7.21
CA THR A 16 8.76 -14.47 -7.41
C THR A 16 7.25 -14.20 -7.52
N ALA A 17 6.51 -15.09 -8.19
CA ALA A 17 5.05 -14.98 -8.28
C ALA A 17 4.37 -14.97 -6.89
N GLU A 18 4.96 -15.66 -5.92
CA GLU A 18 4.49 -15.67 -4.52
C GLU A 18 4.68 -14.29 -3.87
N GLU A 19 5.82 -13.66 -4.04
CA GLU A 19 6.08 -12.30 -3.53
C GLU A 19 5.13 -11.26 -4.14
N VAL A 20 4.89 -11.33 -5.45
CA VAL A 20 3.94 -10.45 -6.15
C VAL A 20 2.52 -10.67 -5.63
N THR A 21 2.10 -11.93 -5.46
CA THR A 21 0.78 -12.28 -4.92
C THR A 21 0.62 -11.79 -3.49
N ARG A 22 1.66 -11.97 -2.67
CA ARG A 22 1.68 -11.51 -1.28
C ARG A 22 1.60 -9.99 -1.19
N LEU A 23 2.34 -9.26 -2.02
CA LEU A 23 2.29 -7.80 -2.06
C LEU A 23 0.89 -7.30 -2.43
N ARG A 24 0.27 -7.91 -3.46
CA ARG A 24 -1.11 -7.60 -3.84
C ARG A 24 -2.08 -7.82 -2.67
N GLY A 25 -2.02 -8.98 -2.04
CA GLY A 25 -2.91 -9.31 -0.92
C GLY A 25 -2.75 -8.35 0.26
N LEU A 26 -1.52 -7.91 0.56
CA LEU A 26 -1.27 -6.89 1.57
C LEU A 26 -1.84 -5.51 1.17
N GLY A 27 -1.64 -5.10 -0.08
CA GLY A 27 -2.18 -3.84 -0.61
C GLY A 27 -3.70 -3.80 -0.55
N GLU A 28 -4.38 -4.86 -1.00
CA GLU A 28 -5.86 -4.94 -0.96
C GLU A 28 -6.40 -4.93 0.46
N ARG A 29 -5.74 -5.62 1.40
CA ARG A 29 -6.14 -5.61 2.81
C ARG A 29 -5.98 -4.23 3.42
N TYR A 30 -4.85 -3.57 3.13
CA TYR A 30 -4.60 -2.22 3.61
C TYR A 30 -5.65 -1.24 3.10
N ALA A 31 -5.92 -1.28 1.79
CA ALA A 31 -6.93 -0.46 1.13
C ALA A 31 -8.33 -0.64 1.76
N ARG A 32 -8.75 -1.88 1.99
CA ARG A 32 -10.02 -2.20 2.67
C ARG A 32 -10.06 -1.63 4.10
N ALA A 33 -8.96 -1.72 4.85
CA ALA A 33 -8.90 -1.17 6.19
C ALA A 33 -8.99 0.38 6.18
N LEU A 34 -8.33 1.04 5.22
CA LEU A 34 -8.44 2.49 5.03
C LEU A 34 -9.86 2.92 4.63
N GLN A 35 -10.50 2.18 3.73
CA GLN A 35 -11.88 2.43 3.32
C GLN A 35 -12.84 2.33 4.51
N ALA A 36 -12.66 1.33 5.37
CA ALA A 36 -13.46 1.19 6.60
C ALA A 36 -13.24 2.33 7.61
N LEU A 37 -12.14 3.08 7.49
CA LEU A 37 -11.83 4.24 8.33
C LEU A 37 -12.31 5.57 7.73
N SER A 38 -12.42 5.69 6.41
CA SER A 38 -12.72 6.95 5.71
C SER A 38 -14.19 7.15 5.38
N ASP A 39 -15.06 6.15 5.59
CA ASP A 39 -16.46 6.10 5.13
C ASP A 39 -16.67 6.37 3.61
N GLN A 40 -15.59 6.52 2.84
CA GLN A 40 -15.61 6.82 1.42
C GLN A 40 -15.17 5.60 0.62
N PRO A 41 -15.83 5.29 -0.51
CA PRO A 41 -15.41 4.19 -1.34
C PRO A 41 -14.04 4.48 -1.96
N LEU A 42 -13.07 3.63 -1.62
CA LEU A 42 -11.78 3.60 -2.30
C LEU A 42 -11.89 2.59 -3.45
N SER A 43 -11.95 3.07 -4.68
CA SER A 43 -11.80 2.19 -5.85
C SER A 43 -10.32 1.93 -6.04
N LEU A 44 -9.90 0.71 -5.74
CA LEU A 44 -8.51 0.28 -5.93
C LEU A 44 -8.49 -0.98 -6.79
N GLU A 45 -7.95 -0.84 -8.00
CA GLU A 45 -7.61 -1.96 -8.87
C GLU A 45 -6.09 -2.11 -8.90
N LEU A 46 -5.56 -3.09 -8.17
CA LEU A 46 -4.12 -3.33 -8.18
C LEU A 46 -3.70 -4.03 -9.49
N PRO A 47 -2.68 -3.53 -10.20
CA PRO A 47 -2.21 -4.09 -11.47
C PRO A 47 -1.52 -5.43 -11.28
N THR A 48 -1.47 -6.28 -12.32
CA THR A 48 -0.85 -7.62 -12.27
C THR A 48 0.68 -7.59 -12.29
N GLY A 49 1.26 -6.63 -13.02
CA GLY A 49 2.71 -6.44 -13.13
C GLY A 49 3.35 -5.95 -11.83
N TYR A 50 4.49 -6.53 -11.47
CA TYR A 50 5.18 -6.23 -10.20
C TYR A 50 5.72 -4.78 -10.15
N ARG A 51 6.07 -4.20 -11.31
CA ARG A 51 6.57 -2.83 -11.40
C ARG A 51 5.49 -1.83 -11.05
N GLU A 52 4.34 -1.92 -11.71
CA GLU A 52 3.18 -1.08 -11.48
C GLU A 52 2.60 -1.33 -10.09
N LEU A 53 2.53 -2.60 -9.67
CA LEU A 53 2.05 -2.99 -8.35
C LEU A 53 2.87 -2.34 -7.23
N SER A 54 4.20 -2.24 -7.41
CA SER A 54 5.06 -1.61 -6.42
C SER A 54 4.73 -0.12 -6.22
N PHE A 55 4.33 0.60 -7.27
CA PHE A 55 3.95 2.00 -7.16
C PHE A 55 2.54 2.17 -6.60
N GLU A 56 1.57 1.37 -7.06
CA GLU A 56 0.19 1.44 -6.57
C GLU A 56 0.10 1.06 -5.09
N ALA A 57 0.80 -0.01 -4.67
CA ALA A 57 0.84 -0.38 -3.26
C ALA A 57 1.52 0.69 -2.39
N ALA A 58 2.56 1.36 -2.92
CA ALA A 58 3.20 2.48 -2.24
C ALA A 58 2.29 3.71 -2.14
N ALA A 59 1.45 3.98 -3.15
CA ALA A 59 0.54 5.13 -3.17
C ALA A 59 -0.51 5.08 -2.05
N LEU A 60 -0.82 3.89 -1.52
CA LEU A 60 -1.71 3.72 -0.38
C LEU A 60 -1.11 4.18 0.94
N LEU A 61 0.23 4.20 1.05
CA LEU A 61 0.89 4.49 2.31
C LEU A 61 0.86 6.00 2.60
N GLU A 62 0.71 6.33 3.88
CA GLU A 62 1.00 7.67 4.36
C GLU A 62 2.50 7.80 4.54
N TRP A 63 3.10 8.75 3.82
CA TRP A 63 4.54 8.98 3.84
C TRP A 63 4.85 10.34 4.45
N ASP A 64 5.96 10.42 5.18
CA ASP A 64 6.68 11.69 5.24
C ASP A 64 7.31 12.00 3.87
N PHE A 65 7.55 13.28 3.61
CA PHE A 65 8.05 13.74 2.31
C PHE A 65 9.38 13.05 1.92
N GLU A 66 10.30 12.92 2.87
CA GLU A 66 11.64 12.38 2.62
C GLU A 66 11.58 10.87 2.33
N ALA A 67 10.74 10.12 3.04
CA ALA A 67 10.51 8.71 2.83
C ALA A 67 9.87 8.45 1.47
N ARG A 68 8.89 9.27 1.07
CA ARG A 68 8.31 9.19 -0.28
C ARG A 68 9.36 9.44 -1.34
N GLN A 69 10.17 10.49 -1.18
CA GLN A 69 11.22 10.82 -2.15
C GLN A 69 12.25 9.68 -2.26
N ARG A 70 12.78 9.20 -1.13
CA ARG A 70 13.73 8.07 -1.09
C ARG A 70 13.15 6.79 -1.71
N PHE A 71 11.85 6.55 -1.57
CA PHE A 71 11.20 5.40 -2.21
C PHE A 71 11.12 5.58 -3.74
N LEU A 72 10.74 6.78 -4.20
CA LEU A 72 10.64 7.09 -5.63
C LEU A 72 11.99 7.11 -6.34
N GLU A 73 13.09 7.34 -5.62
CA GLU A 73 14.46 7.25 -6.15
C GLU A 73 14.93 5.80 -6.40
N ILE A 74 14.22 4.79 -5.88
CA ILE A 74 14.56 3.38 -6.10
C ILE A 74 14.22 2.98 -7.53
N ARG A 75 15.24 2.74 -8.35
CA ARG A 75 15.07 2.32 -9.75
C ARG A 75 14.71 0.84 -9.95
N SER A 76 15.13 -0.03 -9.03
CA SER A 76 14.81 -1.45 -9.06
C SER A 76 13.40 -1.72 -8.55
N ALA A 77 12.53 -2.28 -9.39
CA ALA A 77 11.19 -2.68 -8.94
C ALA A 77 11.27 -3.83 -7.94
N THR A 78 12.27 -4.70 -8.06
CA THR A 78 12.51 -5.77 -7.10
C THR A 78 12.84 -5.23 -5.71
N GLU A 79 13.70 -4.22 -5.61
CA GLU A 79 13.99 -3.58 -4.34
C GLU A 79 12.75 -2.89 -3.76
N ARG A 80 11.93 -2.23 -4.60
CA ARG A 80 10.66 -1.64 -4.15
C ARG A 80 9.71 -2.71 -3.59
N VAL A 81 9.52 -3.82 -4.29
CA VAL A 81 8.70 -4.96 -3.83
C VAL A 81 9.21 -5.50 -2.50
N ALA A 82 10.52 -5.74 -2.38
CA ALA A 82 11.12 -6.25 -1.14
C ALA A 82 10.92 -5.30 0.04
N ARG A 83 11.06 -3.98 -0.16
CA ARG A 83 10.79 -2.99 0.89
C ARG A 83 9.34 -2.97 1.32
N LEU A 84 8.41 -3.02 0.36
CA LEU A 84 6.99 -3.03 0.66
C LEU A 84 6.57 -4.31 1.40
N LEU A 85 7.11 -5.47 1.01
CA LEU A 85 6.86 -6.73 1.72
C LEU A 85 7.36 -6.74 3.17
N ARG A 86 8.38 -5.92 3.49
CA ARG A 86 8.83 -5.70 4.88
C ARG A 86 7.93 -4.73 5.65
N ALA A 87 7.49 -3.65 5.01
CA ALA A 87 6.77 -2.57 5.69
C ALA A 87 5.25 -2.82 5.83
N LEU A 88 4.59 -3.27 4.75
CA LEU A 88 3.14 -3.39 4.68
C LEU A 88 2.51 -4.29 5.75
N PRO A 89 3.08 -5.43 6.17
CA PRO A 89 2.46 -6.27 7.19
C PRO A 89 2.12 -5.51 8.48
N LEU A 90 3.05 -4.68 8.97
CA LEU A 90 2.85 -3.89 10.18
C LEU A 90 1.79 -2.80 10.00
N LEU A 91 1.75 -2.18 8.82
CA LEU A 91 0.79 -1.13 8.49
C LEU A 91 -0.63 -1.69 8.32
N VAL A 92 -0.75 -2.84 7.66
CA VAL A 92 -2.01 -3.59 7.50
C VAL A 92 -2.58 -3.93 8.87
N GLU A 93 -1.80 -4.56 9.74
CA GLU A 93 -2.27 -4.92 11.08
C GLU A 93 -2.71 -3.69 11.90
N ALA A 94 -1.96 -2.59 11.82
CA ALA A 94 -2.30 -1.37 12.53
C ALA A 94 -3.60 -0.73 12.01
N ALA A 95 -3.80 -0.71 10.69
CA ALA A 95 -5.02 -0.18 10.08
C ALA A 95 -6.23 -1.07 10.36
N GLU A 96 -6.10 -2.39 10.25
CA GLU A 96 -7.19 -3.33 10.55
C GLU A 96 -7.63 -3.23 12.02
N ARG A 97 -6.69 -3.10 12.96
CA ARG A 97 -7.03 -2.84 14.37
C ARG A 97 -7.81 -1.54 14.54
N ARG A 98 -7.37 -0.46 13.90
CA ARG A 98 -8.07 0.84 13.94
C ARG A 98 -9.46 0.74 13.32
N ALA A 99 -9.60 0.09 12.17
CA ALA A 99 -10.88 -0.12 11.50
C ALA A 99 -11.86 -0.90 12.38
N ALA A 100 -11.40 -1.96 13.06
CA ALA A 100 -12.22 -2.74 13.97
C ALA A 100 -12.72 -1.90 15.16
N LEU A 101 -11.87 -1.04 15.74
CA LEU A 101 -12.27 -0.11 16.81
C LEU A 101 -13.27 0.94 16.30
N HIS A 102 -13.04 1.48 15.10
CA HIS A 102 -13.94 2.46 14.47
C HIS A 102 -15.33 1.89 14.23
N ALA A 103 -15.42 0.67 13.68
CA ALA A 103 -16.69 -0.04 13.50
C ALA A 103 -17.41 -0.27 14.84
N ARG A 104 -16.65 -0.56 15.91
CA ARG A 104 -17.20 -0.73 17.26
C ARG A 104 -17.82 0.54 17.83
N ALA A 105 -17.13 1.66 17.69
CA ALA A 105 -17.62 2.95 18.14
C ALA A 105 -18.92 3.36 17.43
N ARG A 106 -19.05 3.09 16.11
CA ARG A 106 -20.28 3.38 15.36
C ARG A 106 -21.48 2.57 15.86
N HIS A 107 -21.32 1.28 16.19
CA HIS A 107 -22.45 0.49 16.67
C HIS A 107 -22.90 0.88 18.09
N ASN A 108 -21.97 1.32 18.95
CA ASN A 108 -22.30 1.74 20.32
C ASN A 108 -23.00 3.10 20.40
N GLY A 109 -22.87 3.96 19.39
CA GLY A 109 -23.57 5.25 19.32
C GLY A 109 -25.07 5.15 19.03
N HIS A 110 -25.56 3.98 18.59
CA HIS A 110 -26.98 3.75 18.29
C HIS A 110 -27.78 3.22 19.52
N GLY A 111 -27.15 3.12 20.69
CA GLY A 111 -27.73 2.51 21.90
C GLY A 111 -28.10 3.47 23.03
N SER A 112 -28.14 4.79 22.81
CA SER A 112 -28.54 5.75 23.86
C SER A 112 -29.64 6.69 23.36
N ALA A 113 -30.81 6.10 23.08
CA ALA A 113 -32.11 6.79 23.04
C ALA A 113 -33.24 5.73 22.95
N ALA A 114 -33.46 4.96 24.02
CA ALA A 114 -34.73 4.30 24.32
C ALA A 114 -34.75 3.87 25.79
#